data_AF-A0A0C3RNS0-F1
#
_entry.id   AF-A0A0C3RNS0-F1
#
_cell.length_a   1.000
_cell.length_b   1.000
_cell.length_c   1.000
_cell.angle_alpha   90.00
_cell.angle_beta   90.00
_cell.angle_gamma   90.00
#
_symmetry.space_group_name_H-M   'P 1'
#
loop_
_entity.id
_entity.type
_entity.pdbx_description
1 polymer ?
#
loop_
_entity_poly.entity_id
_entity_poly.type
_entity_poly.pdbx_seq_one_letter_code
_entity_poly.pdbx_strand_id
1 'polypeptide(L)'
;MNASRAFLSFIFNCIKSFAIFGLAFASPLRAADVVKTIEHIKPSIVGVGTVQRTRSPPVNILGTGFVLDDGLHVITSAHVVPEVLDIANKESYTVITGKGKEPELREATIVTVDKEHDLALLRISGAALPAMEIGDAGKVREGQTLIFTGFPIGMILGFYPVTHRAMVSSITPIVLPAHNSRQLNAKLIGQLQKTAYVVFQLDGTAYPGSSGSPLYDPVTGVVYGVVNMVFVKGRKEAALSNPSGITYAIPGNYIRDLLLRKQQ
;
A
#
# COMPACT_ATOMS: atom_id res chain seq x y z
N MET A 1 57.57 6.09 55.50
CA MET A 1 56.16 6.53 55.49
C MET A 1 55.92 7.46 54.30
N ASN A 2 54.87 7.20 53.52
CA ASN A 2 54.04 8.20 52.83
C ASN A 2 54.30 8.66 51.37
N ALA A 3 55.10 7.98 50.54
CA ALA A 3 55.19 8.35 49.11
C ALA A 3 54.55 7.33 48.13
N SER A 4 54.70 6.03 48.39
CA SER A 4 54.24 4.98 47.45
C SER A 4 52.72 4.71 47.47
N ARG A 5 52.03 4.95 48.61
CA ARG A 5 50.57 4.75 48.73
C ARG A 5 49.74 5.88 48.10
N ALA A 6 50.31 7.09 47.94
CA ALA A 6 49.61 8.22 47.34
C ALA A 6 49.51 8.09 45.81
N PHE A 7 50.50 7.47 45.16
CA PHE A 7 50.55 7.36 43.70
C PHE A 7 49.56 6.31 43.14
N LEU A 8 49.37 5.18 43.84
CA LEU A 8 48.35 4.19 43.45
C LEU A 8 46.91 4.70 43.65
N SER A 9 46.67 5.55 44.66
CA SER A 9 45.35 6.15 44.89
C SER A 9 44.98 7.18 43.81
N PHE A 10 45.96 7.83 43.19
CA PHE A 10 45.72 8.82 42.13
C PHE A 10 45.37 8.15 40.79
N ILE A 11 46.03 7.03 40.46
CA ILE A 11 45.77 6.26 39.24
C ILE A 11 44.37 5.59 39.31
N PHE A 12 43.97 5.06 40.47
CA PHE A 12 42.64 4.47 40.65
C PHE A 12 41.49 5.49 40.58
N ASN A 13 41.72 6.75 40.98
CA ASN A 13 40.71 7.81 40.87
C ASN A 13 40.60 8.40 39.45
N CYS A 14 41.67 8.36 38.66
CA CYS A 14 41.63 8.74 37.25
C CYS A 14 40.83 7.72 36.41
N ILE A 15 40.97 6.42 36.71
CA ILE A 15 40.21 5.35 36.03
C ILE A 15 38.71 5.40 36.39
N LYS A 16 38.36 5.78 37.63
CA LYS A 16 36.95 5.98 38.01
C LYS A 16 36.31 7.22 37.38
N SER A 17 37.07 8.27 37.11
CA SER A 17 36.54 9.47 36.42
C SER A 17 36.33 9.24 34.92
N PHE A 18 37.13 8.39 34.28
CA PHE A 18 36.93 8.08 32.86
C PHE A 18 35.79 7.08 32.60
N ALA A 19 35.43 6.26 33.59
CA ALA A 19 34.33 5.31 33.48
C ALA A 19 32.93 5.97 33.54
N ILE A 20 32.83 7.22 34.00
CA ILE A 20 31.54 7.92 34.16
C ILE A 20 31.19 8.79 32.93
N PHE A 21 32.18 9.15 32.10
CA PHE A 21 31.94 9.93 30.88
C PHE A 21 31.58 9.07 29.66
N GLY A 22 31.52 7.75 29.83
CA GLY A 22 31.12 6.76 28.83
C GLY A 22 29.62 6.42 28.84
N LEU A 23 28.77 7.15 29.57
CA LEU A 23 27.34 7.19 29.25
C LEU A 23 27.16 8.08 28.02
N ALA A 24 27.63 7.57 26.88
CA ALA A 24 27.14 8.01 25.59
C ALA A 24 25.62 7.99 25.67
N PHE A 25 25.01 9.12 25.33
CA PHE A 25 23.59 9.23 25.03
C PHE A 25 23.25 8.14 24.01
N ALA A 26 22.91 6.95 24.49
CA ALA A 26 22.07 6.03 23.76
C ALA A 26 20.71 6.71 23.73
N SER A 27 20.54 7.64 22.79
CA SER A 27 19.22 8.02 22.34
C SER A 27 18.50 6.70 22.14
N PRO A 28 17.35 6.44 22.79
CA PRO A 28 16.57 5.28 22.44
C PRO A 28 16.37 5.44 20.94
N LEU A 29 16.99 4.55 20.16
CA LEU A 29 16.73 4.45 18.74
C LEU A 29 15.22 4.32 18.71
N ARG A 30 14.55 5.41 18.31
CA ARG A 30 13.10 5.54 18.44
C ARG A 30 12.57 4.65 17.34
N ALA A 31 12.58 3.34 17.58
CA ALA A 31 11.89 2.36 16.80
C ALA A 31 10.44 2.84 16.85
N ALA A 32 10.03 3.55 15.81
CA ALA A 32 8.65 3.95 15.71
C ALA A 32 7.85 2.65 15.75
N ASP A 33 6.88 2.66 16.64
CA ASP A 33 6.12 1.49 16.96
C ASP A 33 5.18 1.21 15.79
N VAL A 34 5.57 0.27 14.93
CA VAL A 34 4.79 -0.16 13.76
C VAL A 34 3.35 -0.50 14.16
N VAL A 35 3.14 -0.97 15.40
CA VAL A 35 1.81 -1.23 15.96
C VAL A 35 0.98 0.07 15.97
N LYS A 36 1.55 1.18 16.46
CA LYS A 36 0.90 2.49 16.49
C LYS A 36 0.65 3.05 15.10
N THR A 37 1.61 2.89 14.18
CA THR A 37 1.43 3.29 12.78
C THR A 37 0.22 2.58 12.18
N ILE A 38 0.14 1.26 12.33
CA ILE A 38 -0.97 0.45 11.82
C ILE A 38 -2.31 0.88 12.46
N GLU A 39 -2.34 1.12 13.76
CA GLU A 39 -3.56 1.60 14.44
C GLU A 39 -4.05 2.94 13.88
N HIS A 40 -3.12 3.86 13.64
CA HIS A 40 -3.39 5.20 13.14
C HIS A 40 -3.88 5.22 11.68
N ILE A 41 -3.28 4.39 10.82
CA ILE A 41 -3.59 4.43 9.37
C ILE A 41 -4.76 3.55 8.96
N LYS A 42 -5.15 2.54 9.76
CA LYS A 42 -6.25 1.63 9.43
C LYS A 42 -7.58 2.33 9.09
N PRO A 43 -7.98 3.41 9.77
CA PRO A 43 -9.19 4.18 9.39
C PRO A 43 -9.13 4.82 8.01
N SER A 44 -7.93 5.02 7.44
CA SER A 44 -7.71 5.55 6.09
C SER A 44 -7.80 4.48 5.00
N ILE A 45 -7.84 3.20 5.36
CA ILE A 45 -7.84 2.08 4.41
C ILE A 45 -9.24 1.52 4.30
N VAL A 46 -9.73 1.43 3.07
CA VAL A 46 -11.15 1.18 2.78
C VAL A 46 -11.32 0.04 1.79
N GLY A 47 -12.44 -0.67 1.89
CA GLY A 47 -12.84 -1.65 0.88
C GLY A 47 -13.43 -0.93 -0.32
N VAL A 48 -13.10 -1.35 -1.54
CA VAL A 48 -13.69 -0.81 -2.77
C VAL A 48 -14.48 -1.89 -3.47
N GLY A 49 -15.69 -1.55 -3.91
CA GLY A 49 -16.59 -2.52 -4.53
C GLY A 49 -17.82 -1.92 -5.16
N THR A 50 -18.82 -2.78 -5.38
CA THR A 50 -20.14 -2.38 -5.85
C THR A 50 -21.22 -2.84 -4.88
N VAL A 51 -22.32 -2.10 -4.84
CA VAL A 51 -23.54 -2.49 -4.14
C VAL A 51 -24.68 -2.65 -5.14
N GLN A 52 -25.39 -3.75 -5.01
CA GLN A 52 -26.59 -4.07 -5.78
C GLN A 52 -27.58 -4.73 -4.82
N ARG A 53 -28.64 -4.02 -4.43
CA ARG A 53 -29.55 -4.46 -3.36
C ARG A 53 -30.26 -5.80 -3.64
N THR A 54 -30.42 -6.15 -4.91
CA THR A 54 -31.10 -7.37 -5.36
C THR A 54 -30.16 -8.58 -5.52
N ARG A 55 -28.84 -8.38 -5.43
CA ARG A 55 -27.83 -9.45 -5.54
C ARG A 55 -27.63 -10.12 -4.18
N SER A 56 -27.21 -11.39 -4.20
CA SER A 56 -26.71 -12.10 -3.01
C SER A 56 -25.26 -12.54 -3.22
N PRO A 57 -24.28 -12.01 -2.46
CA PRO A 57 -24.43 -10.92 -1.48
C PRO A 57 -24.67 -9.55 -2.16
N PRO A 58 -25.35 -8.60 -1.47
CA PRO A 58 -25.61 -7.28 -2.04
C PRO A 58 -24.35 -6.46 -2.31
N VAL A 59 -23.36 -6.59 -1.42
CA VAL A 59 -22.06 -5.93 -1.50
C VAL A 59 -21.06 -6.90 -2.11
N ASN A 60 -20.37 -6.45 -3.15
CA ASN A 60 -19.27 -7.17 -3.77
C ASN A 60 -17.99 -6.35 -3.63
N ILE A 61 -17.06 -6.83 -2.79
CA ILE A 61 -15.76 -6.19 -2.62
C ILE A 61 -14.82 -6.69 -3.69
N LEU A 62 -14.24 -5.75 -4.41
CA LEU A 62 -13.38 -6.03 -5.55
C LEU A 62 -11.91 -5.79 -5.23
N GLY A 63 -11.62 -4.92 -4.27
CA GLY A 63 -10.27 -4.58 -3.88
C GLY A 63 -10.19 -3.67 -2.66
N THR A 64 -9.02 -3.07 -2.50
CA THR A 64 -8.69 -2.12 -1.45
C THR A 64 -8.54 -0.73 -2.06
N GLY A 65 -8.78 0.30 -1.27
CA GLY A 65 -8.34 1.65 -1.56
C GLY A 65 -7.88 2.33 -0.28
N PHE A 66 -7.36 3.55 -0.41
CA PHE A 66 -7.03 4.38 0.74
C PHE A 66 -7.30 5.85 0.48
N VAL A 67 -7.52 6.56 1.57
CA VAL A 67 -8.00 7.94 1.57
C VAL A 67 -6.83 8.91 1.42
N LEU A 68 -7.03 9.96 0.62
CA LEU A 68 -6.07 11.02 0.32
C LEU A 68 -6.71 12.41 0.43
N ASP A 69 -5.87 13.43 0.32
CA ASP A 69 -6.27 14.83 0.11
C ASP A 69 -7.18 15.35 1.24
N ASP A 70 -8.42 15.74 0.91
CA ASP A 70 -9.42 16.31 1.82
C ASP A 70 -10.14 15.26 2.70
N GLY A 71 -9.70 14.00 2.66
CA GLY A 71 -10.35 12.92 3.39
C GLY A 71 -11.59 12.33 2.68
N LEU A 72 -11.93 12.83 1.48
CA LEU A 72 -13.07 12.38 0.67
C LEU A 72 -12.66 11.79 -0.68
N HIS A 73 -11.36 11.74 -0.96
CA HIS A 73 -10.82 11.05 -2.13
C HIS A 73 -10.23 9.71 -1.74
N VAL A 74 -10.53 8.69 -2.55
CA VAL A 74 -9.99 7.34 -2.38
C VAL A 74 -9.23 6.97 -3.64
N ILE A 75 -7.97 6.60 -3.50
CA ILE A 75 -7.20 5.99 -4.59
C ILE A 75 -7.32 4.46 -4.51
N THR A 76 -7.42 3.81 -5.65
CA THR A 76 -7.42 2.35 -5.80
C THR A 76 -6.79 1.97 -7.15
N SER A 77 -6.70 0.68 -7.45
CA SER A 77 -6.30 0.22 -8.79
C SER A 77 -7.44 0.36 -9.78
N ALA A 78 -7.15 0.75 -11.03
CA ALA A 78 -8.20 0.95 -12.04
C ALA A 78 -9.00 -0.33 -12.32
N HIS A 79 -8.35 -1.49 -12.39
CA HIS A 79 -9.03 -2.78 -12.59
C HIS A 79 -9.93 -3.22 -11.42
N VAL A 80 -9.83 -2.59 -10.24
CA VAL A 80 -10.73 -2.86 -9.11
C VAL A 80 -12.10 -2.24 -9.38
N VAL A 81 -12.18 -1.20 -10.20
CA VAL A 81 -13.41 -0.46 -10.52
C VAL A 81 -13.99 -0.98 -11.84
N PRO A 82 -15.16 -1.65 -11.85
CA PRO A 82 -15.78 -2.13 -13.07
C PRO A 82 -16.10 -1.00 -14.05
N GLU A 83 -15.80 -1.17 -15.33
CA GLU A 83 -16.12 -0.17 -16.37
C GLU A 83 -17.62 -0.12 -16.69
N VAL A 84 -18.33 -1.22 -16.44
CA VAL A 84 -19.77 -1.36 -16.71
C VAL A 84 -20.44 -1.80 -15.41
N LEU A 85 -21.44 -1.03 -15.00
CA LEU A 85 -22.33 -1.37 -13.89
C LEU A 85 -23.64 -1.93 -14.43
N ASP A 86 -24.26 -2.83 -13.68
CA ASP A 86 -25.63 -3.27 -13.94
C ASP A 86 -26.64 -2.20 -13.51
N ILE A 87 -26.78 -1.15 -14.34
CA ILE A 87 -27.67 -0.02 -14.11
C ILE A 87 -29.13 -0.47 -14.04
N ALA A 88 -29.52 -1.51 -14.78
CA ALA A 88 -30.87 -2.06 -14.78
C ALA A 88 -31.26 -2.56 -13.37
N ASN A 89 -30.30 -3.13 -12.64
CA ASN A 89 -30.48 -3.57 -11.26
C ASN A 89 -29.98 -2.58 -10.21
N LYS A 90 -29.74 -1.32 -10.59
CA LYS A 90 -29.28 -0.24 -9.70
C LYS A 90 -27.96 -0.57 -9.00
N GLU A 91 -27.03 -1.20 -9.70
CA GLU A 91 -25.68 -1.38 -9.20
C GLU A 91 -24.95 -0.03 -9.17
N SER A 92 -24.27 0.28 -8.06
CA SER A 92 -23.48 1.50 -7.90
C SER A 92 -22.13 1.20 -7.24
N TYR A 93 -21.15 2.08 -7.44
CA TYR A 93 -19.88 1.98 -6.71
C TYR A 93 -20.10 2.30 -5.24
N THR A 94 -19.36 1.59 -4.40
CA THR A 94 -19.38 1.81 -2.96
C THR A 94 -17.99 1.68 -2.37
N VAL A 95 -17.72 2.49 -1.36
CA VAL A 95 -16.55 2.36 -0.49
C VAL A 95 -17.04 1.91 0.87
N ILE A 96 -16.41 0.86 1.39
CA ILE A 96 -16.73 0.35 2.72
C ILE A 96 -15.70 0.86 3.73
N THR A 97 -16.21 1.57 4.72
CA THR A 97 -15.46 2.13 5.84
C THR A 97 -15.84 1.42 7.14
N GLY A 98 -15.15 1.76 8.23
CA GLY A 98 -15.37 1.14 9.53
C GLY A 98 -14.61 -0.19 9.70
N LYS A 99 -14.81 -0.84 10.85
CA LYS A 99 -14.12 -2.10 11.20
C LYS A 99 -15.14 -3.10 11.74
N GLY A 100 -14.92 -4.38 11.44
CA GLY A 100 -15.67 -5.47 12.05
C GLY A 100 -17.11 -5.61 11.57
N LYS A 101 -18.05 -5.64 12.52
CA LYS A 101 -19.47 -5.96 12.24
C LYS A 101 -20.33 -4.75 11.87
N GLU A 102 -19.77 -3.54 11.93
CA GLU A 102 -20.45 -2.29 11.58
C GLU A 102 -19.77 -1.61 10.39
N PRO A 103 -19.76 -2.25 9.21
CA PRO A 103 -19.30 -1.59 7.99
C PRO A 103 -20.27 -0.46 7.63
N GLU A 104 -19.71 0.70 7.32
CA GLU A 104 -20.47 1.79 6.74
C GLU A 104 -20.24 1.78 5.22
N LEU A 105 -21.33 1.67 4.47
CA LEU A 105 -21.30 1.74 3.00
C LEU A 105 -21.47 3.20 2.59
N ARG A 106 -20.47 3.74 1.91
CA ARG A 106 -20.50 5.09 1.36
C ARG A 106 -20.63 5.01 -0.15
N GLU A 107 -21.45 5.88 -0.70
CA GLU A 107 -21.56 6.03 -2.15
C GLU A 107 -20.24 6.58 -2.69
N ALA A 108 -19.81 6.04 -3.83
CA ALA A 108 -18.60 6.46 -4.50
C ALA A 108 -18.86 6.83 -5.96
N THR A 109 -18.12 7.80 -6.46
CA THR A 109 -18.13 8.19 -7.88
C THR A 109 -16.70 8.21 -8.40
N ILE A 110 -16.52 7.90 -9.69
CA ILE A 110 -15.22 7.98 -10.34
C ILE A 110 -14.93 9.45 -10.65
N VAL A 111 -13.82 9.97 -10.13
CA VAL A 111 -13.30 11.30 -10.48
C VAL A 111 -12.46 11.21 -11.74
N THR A 112 -11.50 10.28 -11.76
CA THR A 112 -10.62 10.07 -12.90
C THR A 112 -9.99 8.69 -12.85
N VAL A 113 -9.57 8.17 -14.01
CA VAL A 113 -8.93 6.87 -14.16
C VAL A 113 -7.69 7.01 -15.04
N ASP A 114 -6.58 6.53 -14.52
CA ASP A 114 -5.34 6.33 -15.27
C ASP A 114 -5.19 4.84 -15.57
N LYS A 115 -5.66 4.45 -16.77
CA LYS A 115 -5.56 3.06 -17.26
C LYS A 115 -4.13 2.67 -17.66
N GLU A 116 -3.23 3.64 -17.81
CA GLU A 116 -1.83 3.37 -18.16
C GLU A 116 -1.09 2.82 -16.94
N HIS A 117 -1.24 3.48 -15.79
CA HIS A 117 -0.63 3.09 -14.52
C HIS A 117 -1.53 2.25 -13.62
N ASP A 118 -2.75 1.92 -14.09
CA ASP A 118 -3.75 1.13 -13.38
C ASP A 118 -4.15 1.74 -12.03
N LEU A 119 -4.48 3.04 -12.04
CA LEU A 119 -4.94 3.80 -10.89
C LEU A 119 -6.31 4.43 -11.17
N ALA A 120 -7.17 4.50 -10.14
CA ALA A 120 -8.43 5.20 -10.20
C ALA A 120 -8.64 6.05 -8.94
N LEU A 121 -9.05 7.30 -9.14
CA LEU A 121 -9.43 8.22 -8.08
C LEU A 121 -10.95 8.25 -7.96
N LEU A 122 -11.44 7.95 -6.77
CA LEU A 122 -12.85 7.98 -6.43
C LEU A 122 -13.14 9.14 -5.46
N ARG A 123 -14.36 9.67 -5.50
CA ARG A 123 -14.90 10.59 -4.50
C ARG A 123 -15.97 9.84 -3.70
N ILE A 124 -15.89 9.91 -2.38
CA ILE A 124 -16.88 9.31 -1.47
C ILE A 124 -17.80 10.36 -0.85
N SER A 125 -19.02 9.94 -0.49
CA SER A 125 -19.94 10.74 0.31
C SER A 125 -19.66 10.60 1.82
N GLY A 126 -20.29 11.46 2.63
CA GLY A 126 -20.19 11.42 4.09
C GLY A 126 -19.08 12.30 4.68
N ALA A 127 -18.68 11.99 5.92
CA ALA A 127 -17.66 12.76 6.65
C ALA A 127 -16.24 12.44 6.18
N ALA A 128 -15.34 13.43 6.19
CA ALA A 128 -13.94 13.22 5.85
C ALA A 128 -13.30 12.13 6.73
N LEU A 129 -12.59 11.20 6.09
CA LEU A 129 -11.79 10.18 6.75
C LEU A 129 -10.34 10.68 6.91
N PRO A 130 -9.55 10.10 7.83
CA PRO A 130 -8.13 10.45 7.93
C PRO A 130 -7.42 10.18 6.60
N ALA A 131 -6.76 11.19 6.04
CA ALA A 131 -6.02 11.08 4.78
C ALA A 131 -4.59 10.60 5.02
N MET A 132 -4.07 9.77 4.11
CA MET A 132 -2.67 9.34 4.12
C MET A 132 -1.80 10.32 3.33
N GLU A 133 -0.55 10.51 3.78
CA GLU A 133 0.43 11.32 3.08
C GLU A 133 1.13 10.52 1.98
N ILE A 134 1.29 11.11 0.79
CA ILE A 134 2.05 10.52 -0.31
C ILE A 134 3.49 11.03 -0.30
N GLY A 135 4.42 10.11 -0.07
CA GLY A 135 5.86 10.34 -0.10
C GLY A 135 6.45 10.27 -1.49
N ASP A 136 7.67 10.80 -1.64
CA ASP A 136 8.39 10.77 -2.91
C ASP A 136 8.87 9.36 -3.23
N ALA A 137 8.21 8.70 -4.19
CA ALA A 137 8.53 7.34 -4.57
C ALA A 137 9.92 7.22 -5.24
N GLY A 138 10.49 8.33 -5.73
CA GLY A 138 11.86 8.36 -6.26
C GLY A 138 12.94 8.21 -5.19
N LYS A 139 12.58 8.34 -3.90
CA LYS A 139 13.49 8.11 -2.77
C LYS A 139 13.51 6.65 -2.30
N VAL A 140 12.58 5.82 -2.79
CA VAL A 140 12.53 4.41 -2.44
C VAL A 140 13.74 3.69 -3.02
N ARG A 141 14.34 2.79 -2.22
CA ARG A 141 15.54 2.04 -2.58
C ARG A 141 15.27 0.54 -2.47
N GLU A 142 15.91 -0.25 -3.34
CA GLU A 142 15.96 -1.70 -3.16
C GLU A 142 16.56 -2.02 -1.78
N GLY A 143 16.02 -3.03 -1.11
CA GLY A 143 16.34 -3.37 0.28
C GLY A 143 15.53 -2.63 1.34
N GLN A 144 14.78 -1.59 0.98
CA GLN A 144 13.92 -0.87 1.93
C GLN A 144 12.75 -1.74 2.36
N THR A 145 12.51 -1.83 3.67
CA THR A 145 11.32 -2.48 4.23
C THR A 145 10.14 -1.52 4.22
N LEU A 146 9.06 -1.95 3.57
CA LEU A 146 7.76 -1.31 3.53
C LEU A 146 6.71 -2.31 4.04
N ILE A 147 5.51 -1.83 4.28
CA ILE A 147 4.37 -2.67 4.63
C ILE A 147 3.17 -2.25 3.80
N PHE A 148 2.23 -3.15 3.58
CA PHE A 148 0.98 -2.83 2.91
C PHE A 148 -0.21 -3.41 3.67
N THR A 149 -1.33 -2.72 3.59
CA THR A 149 -2.52 -3.09 4.36
C THR A 149 -3.77 -2.99 3.49
N GLY A 150 -4.59 -4.05 3.47
CA GLY A 150 -5.82 -4.07 2.70
C GLY A 150 -6.73 -5.22 3.05
N PHE A 151 -7.64 -5.58 2.15
CA PHE A 151 -8.68 -6.60 2.35
C PHE A 151 -8.41 -7.85 1.49
N PRO A 152 -7.40 -8.67 1.85
CA PRO A 152 -7.13 -9.91 1.12
C PRO A 152 -8.30 -10.89 1.27
N ILE A 153 -8.54 -11.66 0.21
CA ILE A 153 -9.54 -12.74 0.14
C ILE A 153 -10.97 -12.22 0.41
N GLY A 154 -11.21 -10.93 0.15
CA GLY A 154 -12.53 -10.31 0.27
C GLY A 154 -13.14 -10.46 1.66
N MET A 155 -14.42 -10.84 1.69
CA MET A 155 -15.25 -10.86 2.90
C MET A 155 -15.09 -12.08 3.81
N ILE A 156 -14.20 -13.03 3.49
CA ILE A 156 -14.06 -14.27 4.28
C ILE A 156 -13.69 -13.95 5.74
N LEU A 157 -12.83 -12.93 5.94
CA LEU A 157 -12.41 -12.49 7.27
C LEU A 157 -13.32 -11.39 7.85
N GLY A 158 -14.31 -10.91 7.10
CA GLY A 158 -15.05 -9.68 7.40
C GLY A 158 -14.26 -8.40 7.02
N PHE A 159 -14.75 -7.24 7.47
CA PHE A 159 -14.13 -5.93 7.20
C PHE A 159 -12.96 -5.65 8.14
N TYR A 160 -11.94 -6.51 8.07
CA TYR A 160 -10.71 -6.38 8.85
C TYR A 160 -9.51 -6.21 7.91
N PRO A 161 -8.89 -5.02 7.88
CA PRO A 161 -7.71 -4.81 7.07
C PRO A 161 -6.51 -5.61 7.61
N VAL A 162 -5.88 -6.38 6.74
CA VAL A 162 -4.73 -7.24 7.02
C VAL A 162 -3.46 -6.56 6.55
N THR A 163 -2.44 -6.53 7.41
CA THR A 163 -1.14 -5.91 7.12
C THR A 163 -0.09 -6.97 6.83
N HIS A 164 0.65 -6.80 5.74
CA HIS A 164 1.76 -7.65 5.34
C HIS A 164 3.04 -6.82 5.30
N ARG A 165 4.16 -7.47 5.61
CA ARG A 165 5.50 -6.91 5.43
C ARG A 165 6.01 -7.21 4.02
N ALA A 166 6.80 -6.30 3.46
CA ALA A 166 7.43 -6.46 2.16
C ALA A 166 8.70 -5.60 2.07
N MET A 167 9.77 -6.16 1.55
CA MET A 167 10.94 -5.43 1.11
C MET A 167 10.81 -5.09 -0.37
N VAL A 168 11.35 -3.95 -0.77
CA VAL A 168 11.56 -3.63 -2.19
C VAL A 168 12.67 -4.52 -2.72
N SER A 169 12.31 -5.60 -3.41
CA SER A 169 13.26 -6.55 -3.99
C SER A 169 13.91 -6.01 -5.25
N SER A 170 13.15 -5.29 -6.08
CA SER A 170 13.71 -4.62 -7.25
C SER A 170 12.86 -3.46 -7.74
N ILE A 171 13.49 -2.49 -8.40
CA ILE A 171 12.84 -1.37 -9.07
C ILE A 171 13.06 -1.54 -10.57
N THR A 172 12.04 -1.99 -11.29
CA THR A 172 12.18 -2.39 -12.70
C THR A 172 11.14 -1.76 -13.61
N PRO A 173 11.49 -1.45 -14.87
CA PRO A 173 10.49 -1.14 -15.87
C PRO A 173 9.62 -2.36 -16.11
N ILE A 174 8.33 -2.14 -16.33
CA ILE A 174 7.43 -3.24 -16.61
C ILE A 174 7.62 -3.74 -18.04
N VAL A 175 8.29 -4.88 -18.16
CA VAL A 175 8.45 -5.57 -19.45
C VAL A 175 7.46 -6.72 -19.47
N LEU A 176 6.36 -6.55 -20.19
CA LEU A 176 5.45 -7.67 -20.47
C LEU A 176 6.24 -8.71 -21.29
N PRO A 177 6.41 -9.95 -20.81
CA PRO A 177 7.17 -10.96 -21.55
C PRO A 177 6.48 -11.21 -22.90
N ALA A 178 7.15 -10.87 -24.00
CA ALA A 178 6.74 -11.31 -25.33
C ALA A 178 7.00 -12.81 -25.44
N HIS A 179 6.03 -13.64 -25.06
CA HIS A 179 6.13 -15.07 -25.30
C HIS A 179 5.85 -15.37 -26.77
N ASN A 180 6.93 -15.72 -27.48
CA ASN A 180 6.99 -16.23 -28.85
C ASN A 180 6.46 -15.29 -29.96
N SER A 181 7.32 -15.05 -30.95
CA SER A 181 7.05 -14.33 -32.21
C SER A 181 5.92 -14.93 -33.08
N ARG A 182 5.34 -16.07 -32.69
CA ARG A 182 4.26 -16.77 -33.41
C ARG A 182 2.83 -16.39 -32.98
N GLN A 183 2.66 -15.58 -31.93
CA GLN A 183 1.34 -15.13 -31.44
C GLN A 183 1.26 -13.61 -31.25
N LEU A 184 1.82 -12.85 -32.19
CA LEU A 184 1.62 -11.40 -32.25
C LEU A 184 0.16 -11.12 -32.64
N ASN A 185 -0.69 -10.81 -31.68
CA ASN A 185 -2.02 -10.25 -31.92
C ASN A 185 -2.01 -8.72 -31.73
N ALA A 186 -3.00 -8.03 -32.27
CA ALA A 186 -3.10 -6.56 -32.17
C ALA A 186 -3.11 -6.06 -30.71
N LYS A 187 -3.61 -6.86 -29.77
CA LYS A 187 -3.62 -6.57 -28.33
C LYS A 187 -2.22 -6.62 -27.72
N LEU A 188 -1.37 -7.56 -28.14
CA LEU A 188 0.01 -7.71 -27.69
C LEU A 188 0.89 -6.60 -28.30
N ILE A 189 0.65 -6.22 -29.56
CA ILE A 189 1.30 -5.06 -30.19
C ILE A 189 0.95 -3.76 -29.45
N GLY A 190 -0.34 -3.53 -29.16
CA GLY A 190 -0.77 -2.37 -28.35
C GLY A 190 -0.22 -2.39 -26.91
N GLN A 191 0.00 -3.57 -26.33
CA GLN A 191 0.63 -3.73 -25.02
C GLN A 191 2.15 -3.47 -25.05
N LEU A 192 2.83 -3.82 -26.15
CA LEU A 192 4.25 -3.51 -26.38
C LEU A 192 4.48 -2.03 -26.72
N GLN A 193 3.46 -1.34 -27.22
CA GLN A 193 3.46 0.10 -27.48
C GLN A 193 3.21 0.95 -26.23
N LYS A 194 2.81 0.34 -25.10
CA LYS A 194 2.70 1.08 -23.84
C LYS A 194 4.09 1.48 -23.36
N THR A 195 4.24 2.73 -22.92
CA THR A 195 5.48 3.21 -22.33
C THR A 195 5.82 2.33 -21.12
N ALA A 196 7.01 1.74 -21.12
CA ALA A 196 7.50 1.01 -19.97
C ALA A 196 7.66 2.01 -18.81
N TYR A 197 6.88 1.83 -17.76
CA TYR A 197 7.00 2.59 -16.52
C TYR A 197 7.56 1.70 -15.42
N VAL A 198 8.16 2.35 -14.42
CA VAL A 198 8.85 1.67 -13.32
C VAL A 198 7.84 1.19 -12.28
N VAL A 199 8.05 -0.02 -11.77
CA VAL A 199 7.29 -0.62 -10.67
C VAL A 199 8.23 -1.11 -9.58
N PHE A 200 7.70 -1.19 -8.36
CA PHE A 200 8.36 -1.86 -7.25
C PHE A 200 7.99 -3.33 -7.28
N GLN A 201 8.97 -4.22 -7.37
CA GLN A 201 8.82 -5.62 -7.09
C GLN A 201 9.09 -5.85 -5.60
N LEU A 202 8.23 -6.62 -4.96
CA LEU A 202 8.19 -6.85 -3.53
C LEU A 202 8.26 -8.35 -3.21
N ASP A 203 8.92 -8.72 -2.12
CA ASP A 203 8.95 -10.08 -1.56
C ASP A 203 7.80 -10.36 -0.56
N GLY A 204 6.71 -9.61 -0.71
CA GLY A 204 5.48 -9.80 0.06
C GLY A 204 4.46 -10.64 -0.70
N THR A 205 3.68 -11.44 0.00
CA THR A 205 2.54 -12.15 -0.58
C THR A 205 1.28 -11.30 -0.52
N ALA A 206 0.80 -10.85 -1.68
CA ALA A 206 -0.52 -10.25 -1.84
C ALA A 206 -1.54 -11.31 -2.28
N TYR A 207 -2.78 -11.18 -1.82
CA TYR A 207 -3.90 -12.06 -2.21
C TYR A 207 -4.92 -11.27 -3.04
N PRO A 208 -5.85 -11.95 -3.74
CA PRO A 208 -6.98 -11.28 -4.37
C PRO A 208 -7.69 -10.35 -3.39
N GLY A 209 -7.91 -9.10 -3.76
CA GLY A 209 -8.45 -8.05 -2.87
C GLY A 209 -7.40 -7.09 -2.30
N SER A 210 -6.11 -7.47 -2.31
CA SER A 210 -5.01 -6.57 -1.92
C SER A 210 -4.68 -5.50 -2.98
N SER A 211 -5.12 -5.65 -4.23
CA SER A 211 -4.97 -4.59 -5.24
C SER A 211 -5.58 -3.28 -4.75
N GLY A 212 -4.84 -2.18 -4.91
CA GLY A 212 -5.22 -0.86 -4.42
C GLY A 212 -4.81 -0.57 -2.97
N SER A 213 -4.16 -1.51 -2.27
CA SER A 213 -3.63 -1.25 -0.92
C SER A 213 -2.50 -0.22 -0.94
N PRO A 214 -2.41 0.67 0.06
CA PRO A 214 -1.22 1.51 0.22
C PRO A 214 -0.01 0.65 0.57
N LEU A 215 1.11 0.92 -0.10
CA LEU A 215 2.45 0.47 0.28
C LEU A 215 3.14 1.64 0.98
N TYR A 216 3.41 1.49 2.28
CA TYR A 216 3.81 2.60 3.14
C TYR A 216 4.95 2.23 4.08
N ASP A 217 5.59 3.27 4.59
CA ASP A 217 6.68 3.17 5.55
C ASP A 217 6.15 2.76 6.94
N PRO A 218 6.68 1.71 7.56
CA PRO A 218 6.18 1.21 8.85
C PRO A 218 6.41 2.18 10.01
N VAL A 219 7.37 3.11 9.88
CA VAL A 219 7.75 4.08 10.92
C VAL A 219 6.92 5.35 10.78
N THR A 220 6.76 5.86 9.57
CA THR A 220 6.14 7.18 9.33
C THR A 220 4.69 7.11 8.87
N GLY A 221 4.23 5.98 8.32
CA GLY A 221 2.91 5.86 7.69
C GLY A 221 2.81 6.49 6.31
N VAL A 222 3.90 7.09 5.80
CA VAL A 222 3.95 7.73 4.49
C VAL A 222 3.86 6.68 3.38
N VAL A 223 2.97 6.90 2.42
CA VAL A 223 2.72 6.00 1.30
C VAL A 223 3.68 6.28 0.16
N TYR A 224 4.31 5.22 -0.37
CA TYR A 224 5.20 5.29 -1.51
C TYR A 224 4.68 4.58 -2.76
N GLY A 225 3.61 3.81 -2.65
CA GLY A 225 3.01 3.16 -3.81
C GLY A 225 1.66 2.50 -3.54
N VAL A 226 1.13 1.88 -4.58
CA VAL A 226 -0.15 1.17 -4.57
C VAL A 226 0.08 -0.27 -4.99
N VAL A 227 -0.29 -1.23 -4.15
CA VAL A 227 -0.16 -2.66 -4.45
C VAL A 227 -0.98 -3.01 -5.69
N ASN A 228 -0.38 -3.75 -6.61
CA ASN A 228 -0.99 -4.16 -7.86
C ASN A 228 -0.72 -5.65 -8.14
N MET A 229 -1.80 -6.44 -8.26
CA MET A 229 -1.73 -7.88 -8.48
C MET A 229 -1.75 -8.30 -9.97
N VAL A 230 -2.00 -7.39 -10.92
CA VAL A 230 -2.20 -7.78 -12.34
C VAL A 230 -0.96 -8.39 -13.01
N PHE A 231 0.21 -8.26 -12.40
CA PHE A 231 1.48 -8.77 -12.93
C PHE A 231 1.83 -10.18 -12.45
N VAL A 232 1.08 -10.71 -11.47
CA VAL A 232 1.26 -12.09 -11.02
C VAL A 232 0.45 -13.00 -11.94
N LYS A 233 1.12 -13.66 -12.88
CA LYS A 233 0.48 -14.61 -13.81
C LYS A 233 -0.19 -15.75 -13.04
N GLY A 234 -1.52 -15.81 -13.08
CA GLY A 234 -2.32 -16.92 -12.55
C GLY A 234 -3.80 -16.54 -12.40
N ARG A 235 -4.72 -17.52 -12.51
CA ARG A 235 -6.14 -17.28 -12.16
C ARG A 235 -6.24 -17.03 -10.64
N LYS A 236 -7.28 -16.34 -10.17
CA LYS A 236 -7.48 -16.01 -8.74
C LYS A 236 -7.36 -17.26 -7.83
N GLU A 237 -7.75 -18.42 -8.33
CA GLU A 237 -7.66 -19.72 -7.67
C GLU A 237 -6.20 -20.19 -7.47
N ALA A 238 -5.32 -19.91 -8.44
CA ALA A 238 -3.89 -20.21 -8.35
C ALA A 238 -3.18 -19.26 -7.37
N ALA A 239 -3.60 -18.00 -7.28
CA ALA A 239 -3.06 -17.06 -6.30
C ALA A 239 -3.41 -17.44 -4.85
N LEU A 240 -4.53 -18.15 -4.63
CA LEU A 240 -4.93 -18.65 -3.31
C LEU A 240 -4.22 -19.96 -2.93
N SER A 241 -4.00 -20.86 -3.90
CA SER A 241 -3.39 -22.18 -3.67
C SER A 241 -1.87 -22.18 -3.77
N ASN A 242 -1.30 -21.33 -4.63
CA ASN A 242 0.13 -21.20 -4.90
C ASN A 242 0.51 -19.72 -5.13
N PRO A 243 0.52 -18.87 -4.08
CA PRO A 243 0.99 -17.50 -4.21
C PRO A 243 2.45 -17.48 -4.67
N SER A 244 2.79 -16.60 -5.61
CA SER A 244 4.14 -16.47 -6.17
C SER A 244 5.20 -16.02 -5.15
N GLY A 245 4.77 -15.42 -4.03
CA GLY A 245 5.64 -14.67 -3.12
C GLY A 245 6.21 -13.38 -3.72
N ILE A 246 5.75 -13.00 -4.92
CA ILE A 246 6.17 -11.80 -5.64
C ILE A 246 4.96 -10.92 -5.82
N THR A 247 5.04 -9.70 -5.29
CA THR A 247 4.02 -8.67 -5.45
C THR A 247 4.61 -7.48 -6.18
N TYR A 248 3.77 -6.73 -6.90
CA TYR A 248 4.17 -5.49 -7.53
C TYR A 248 3.43 -4.31 -6.91
N ALA A 249 4.04 -3.13 -6.97
CA ALA A 249 3.38 -1.88 -6.61
C ALA A 249 3.70 -0.77 -7.61
N ILE A 250 2.68 0.04 -7.88
CA ILE A 250 2.77 1.25 -8.70
C ILE A 250 3.35 2.38 -7.83
N PRO A 251 4.42 3.06 -8.27
CA PRO A 251 4.99 4.19 -7.53
C PRO A 251 3.98 5.31 -7.27
N GLY A 252 4.03 5.90 -6.08
CA GLY A 252 3.10 6.95 -5.63
C GLY A 252 3.19 8.26 -6.42
N ASN A 253 4.22 8.46 -7.24
CA ASN A 253 4.35 9.65 -8.09
C ASN A 253 3.16 9.81 -9.05
N TYR A 254 2.67 8.70 -9.60
CA TYR A 254 1.51 8.70 -10.51
C TYR A 254 0.21 9.11 -9.81
N ILE A 255 0.11 8.92 -8.48
CA ILE A 255 -1.03 9.41 -7.69
C ILE A 255 -1.03 10.94 -7.67
N ARG A 256 0.15 11.58 -7.51
CA ARG A 256 0.24 13.05 -7.52
C ARG A 256 -0.16 13.62 -8.87
N ASP A 257 0.29 13.02 -9.95
CA ASP A 257 -0.10 13.43 -11.31
C ASP A 257 -1.62 13.33 -11.50
N LEU A 258 -2.24 12.28 -10.97
CA LEU A 258 -3.68 12.08 -11.01
C LEU A 258 -4.43 13.16 -10.21
N LEU A 259 -3.93 13.51 -9.01
CA LEU A 259 -4.50 14.56 -8.16
C LEU A 259 -4.35 15.96 -8.77
N LEU A 260 -3.30 16.22 -9.54
CA LEU A 260 -3.14 17.48 -10.27
C LEU A 260 -4.13 17.61 -11.43
N ARG A 261 -4.38 16.52 -12.17
CA ARG A 261 -5.37 16.51 -13.27
C ARG A 261 -6.81 16.78 -12.79
N LYS A 262 -7.14 16.42 -11.55
CA LYS A 262 -8.45 16.75 -10.93
C LYS A 262 -8.71 18.26 -10.86
N GLN A 263 -7.66 19.09 -10.78
CA GLN A 263 -7.79 20.54 -10.60
C GLN A 263 -8.01 21.31 -11.92
N GLN A 264 -8.00 20.61 -13.06
CA GLN A 264 -8.20 21.16 -14.41
C GLN A 264 -9.61 20.86 -14.91
#